data_AF-A0AAE9S849-F1
#
_entry.id   AF-A0AAE9S849-F1
#
_cell.length_a   1.000
_cell.length_b   1.000
_cell.length_c   1.000
_cell.angle_alpha   90.00
_cell.angle_beta   90.00
_cell.angle_gamma   90.00
#
_symmetry.space_group_name_H-M   'P 1'
#
loop_
_entity.id
_entity.type
_entity.pdbx_description
1 polymer ?
#
loop_
_entity_poly.entity_id
_entity_poly.type
_entity_poly.pdbx_seq_one_letter_code
_entity_poly.pdbx_strand_id
1 'polypeptide(L)'
;MPKNKEERKSKRQKNIETWAIAFGLIFMFGFWLKYPQFIEYINKERTPIAAPYKPGAQFEMANDPQKTYMQRIGDNYGTYGDSYGSLNTLFSGLAFAALFISLLLQRRELEAQRKELTAQREETKESNKIAENQRKITEQQAHLLAQQIKSVKHQHFNQILFNLLKEKNRRIESMKYKDMDGIEIIKYLALLFIDTIDGISLVGMDDTNRGEYIELIKEETSNYYWSKNEDFGSPFERTLYANYISDLIYYIEDNAEEDYINESIQTLRMFISHDELMCIAWMAIIYPNIEKLVNKYGLLANFRGDEYPYTEVRLQLLFSEKAFEL
;
A
#
# COMPACT_ATOMS: atom_id res chain seq x y z
N MET A 1 -30.11 -5.48 -15.74
CA MET A 1 -31.27 -5.45 -16.65
C MET A 1 -31.44 -4.20 -17.57
N PRO A 2 -30.50 -3.23 -17.70
CA PRO A 2 -30.70 -2.07 -18.60
C PRO A 2 -30.41 -2.33 -20.09
N LYS A 3 -29.44 -3.20 -20.43
CA LYS A 3 -29.04 -3.52 -21.84
C LYS A 3 -30.21 -3.96 -22.75
N ASN A 4 -31.17 -4.71 -22.21
CA ASN A 4 -32.29 -5.28 -22.99
C ASN A 4 -33.35 -4.23 -23.38
N LYS A 5 -33.43 -3.08 -22.69
CA LYS A 5 -34.37 -1.99 -23.05
C LYS A 5 -33.84 -1.11 -24.18
N GLU A 6 -32.53 -0.86 -24.20
CA GLU A 6 -31.88 -0.06 -25.25
C GLU A 6 -31.79 -0.81 -26.58
N GLU A 7 -31.47 -2.11 -26.55
CA GLU A 7 -31.51 -2.97 -27.75
C GLU A 7 -32.90 -3.04 -28.39
N ARG A 8 -33.96 -3.13 -27.56
CA ARG A 8 -35.35 -3.14 -28.04
C ARG A 8 -35.76 -1.80 -28.65
N LYS A 9 -35.31 -0.67 -28.09
CA LYS A 9 -35.53 0.66 -28.68
C LYS A 9 -34.82 0.81 -30.02
N SER A 10 -33.55 0.41 -30.10
CA SER A 10 -32.74 0.45 -31.33
C SER A 10 -33.36 -0.40 -32.46
N LYS A 11 -33.76 -1.65 -32.17
CA LYS A 11 -34.46 -2.51 -33.15
C LYS A 11 -35.78 -1.91 -33.62
N ARG A 12 -36.57 -1.34 -32.69
CA ARG A 12 -37.86 -0.72 -33.01
C ARG A 12 -37.67 0.51 -33.93
N GLN A 13 -36.62 1.29 -33.71
CA GLN A 13 -36.30 2.47 -34.50
C GLN A 13 -35.84 2.10 -35.92
N LYS A 14 -34.94 1.11 -36.05
CA LYS A 14 -34.58 0.52 -37.36
C LYS A 14 -35.79 -0.01 -38.12
N ASN A 15 -36.70 -0.70 -37.44
CA ASN A 15 -37.91 -1.22 -38.09
C ASN A 15 -38.80 -0.08 -38.61
N ILE A 16 -38.96 1.01 -37.85
CA ILE A 16 -39.73 2.18 -38.27
C ILE A 16 -39.10 2.85 -39.50
N GLU A 17 -37.78 3.01 -39.53
CA GLU A 17 -37.06 3.55 -40.70
C GLU A 17 -37.28 2.67 -41.95
N THR A 18 -37.20 1.35 -41.79
CA THR A 18 -37.41 0.40 -42.89
C THR A 18 -38.84 0.48 -43.44
N TRP A 19 -39.84 0.59 -42.57
CA TRP A 19 -41.25 0.75 -42.96
C TRP A 19 -41.52 2.12 -43.60
N ALA A 20 -40.87 3.18 -43.14
CA ALA A 20 -40.99 4.52 -43.73
C ALA A 20 -40.44 4.57 -45.15
N ILE A 21 -39.29 3.92 -45.41
CA ILE A 21 -38.71 3.78 -46.74
C ILE A 21 -39.63 2.98 -47.66
N ALA A 22 -40.13 1.83 -47.19
CA ALA A 22 -41.05 1.00 -47.95
C ALA A 22 -42.34 1.75 -48.31
N PHE A 23 -42.91 2.49 -47.35
CA PHE A 23 -44.11 3.30 -47.58
C PHE A 23 -43.85 4.44 -48.57
N GLY A 24 -42.70 5.11 -48.48
CA GLY A 24 -42.30 6.15 -49.42
C GLY A 24 -42.17 5.63 -50.86
N LEU A 25 -41.59 4.43 -51.04
CA LEU A 25 -41.48 3.77 -52.34
C LEU A 25 -42.86 3.38 -52.90
N ILE A 26 -43.75 2.83 -52.07
CA ILE A 26 -45.12 2.49 -52.46
C ILE A 26 -45.91 3.74 -52.84
N PHE A 27 -45.75 4.82 -52.08
CA PHE A 27 -46.39 6.10 -52.37
C PHE A 27 -45.90 6.70 -53.69
N MET A 28 -44.58 6.71 -53.94
CA MET A 28 -44.03 7.15 -55.22
C MET A 28 -44.53 6.30 -56.39
N PHE A 29 -44.56 4.98 -56.24
CA PHE A 29 -45.04 4.06 -57.27
C PHE A 29 -46.54 4.25 -57.55
N GLY A 30 -47.35 4.41 -56.50
CA GLY A 30 -48.79 4.68 -56.61
C GLY A 30 -49.08 6.03 -57.27
N PHE A 31 -48.32 7.07 -56.91
CA PHE A 31 -48.42 8.38 -57.54
C PHE A 31 -48.00 8.33 -59.01
N TRP A 32 -46.93 7.60 -59.33
CA TRP A 32 -46.44 7.39 -60.70
C TRP A 32 -47.46 6.69 -61.61
N LEU A 33 -48.22 5.72 -61.08
CA LEU A 33 -49.32 5.04 -61.80
C LEU A 33 -50.54 5.93 -62.02
N LYS A 34 -50.84 6.83 -61.08
CA LYS A 34 -52.02 7.73 -61.14
C LYS A 34 -51.75 9.06 -61.84
N TYR A 35 -50.48 9.39 -62.05
CA TYR A 35 -50.04 10.65 -62.64
C TYR A 35 -50.63 10.92 -64.05
N PRO A 36 -50.72 9.95 -64.98
CA PRO A 36 -51.35 10.19 -66.28
C PRO A 36 -52.82 10.63 -66.18
N GLN A 37 -53.58 9.99 -65.29
CA GLN A 37 -55.00 10.30 -65.07
C GLN A 37 -55.18 11.70 -64.44
N PHE A 38 -54.22 12.13 -63.63
CA PHE A 38 -54.20 13.46 -63.03
C PHE A 38 -53.94 14.57 -64.07
N ILE A 39 -53.01 14.34 -65.00
CA ILE A 39 -52.77 15.26 -66.11
C ILE A 39 -54.01 15.36 -67.01
N GLU A 40 -54.68 14.24 -67.29
CA GLU A 40 -55.93 14.20 -68.06
C GLU A 40 -57.06 14.98 -67.37
N TYR A 41 -57.17 14.90 -66.04
CA TYR A 41 -58.13 15.66 -65.25
C TYR A 41 -57.88 17.18 -65.31
N ILE A 42 -56.61 17.61 -65.17
CA ILE A 42 -56.23 19.03 -65.26
C ILE A 42 -56.45 19.59 -66.67
N ASN A 43 -56.18 18.80 -67.70
CA ASN A 43 -56.41 19.17 -69.11
C ASN A 43 -57.88 19.37 -69.47
N LYS A 44 -58.83 18.94 -68.62
CA LYS A 44 -60.27 19.05 -68.91
C LYS A 44 -60.82 20.48 -68.70
N GLU A 45 -60.14 21.32 -67.92
CA GLU A 45 -60.58 22.69 -67.59
C GLU A 45 -59.80 23.80 -68.32
N ARG A 46 -58.67 23.51 -68.98
CA ARG A 46 -57.94 24.44 -69.85
C ARG A 46 -57.54 23.72 -71.14
N THR A 47 -57.78 24.35 -72.29
CA THR A 47 -57.61 23.83 -73.67
C THR A 47 -56.41 22.88 -73.86
N PRO A 48 -56.55 21.80 -74.65
CA PRO A 48 -55.79 20.57 -74.43
C PRO A 48 -54.38 20.59 -75.06
N ILE A 49 -53.38 20.18 -74.29
CA ILE A 49 -52.21 19.44 -74.81
C ILE A 49 -52.62 17.96 -74.80
N ALA A 50 -52.73 17.33 -75.97
CA ALA A 50 -53.30 16.00 -76.14
C ALA A 50 -52.55 14.93 -75.34
N ALA A 51 -53.26 14.24 -74.44
CA ALA A 51 -52.81 13.01 -73.79
C ALA A 51 -53.76 11.86 -74.19
N PRO A 52 -53.31 10.87 -74.99
CA PRO A 52 -54.18 9.75 -75.37
C PRO A 52 -53.95 8.55 -74.45
N TYR A 53 -54.86 8.31 -73.48
CA TYR A 53 -54.84 7.08 -72.67
C TYR A 53 -56.16 6.30 -72.78
N LYS A 54 -56.17 5.23 -73.58
CA LYS A 54 -57.04 4.05 -73.40
C LYS A 54 -56.29 2.78 -73.86
N PRO A 55 -56.04 1.79 -72.98
CA PRO A 55 -55.56 0.48 -73.42
C PRO A 55 -56.72 -0.22 -74.14
N GLY A 56 -56.59 -0.39 -75.45
CA GLY A 56 -57.58 -1.06 -76.31
C GLY A 56 -58.30 -0.17 -77.34
N ALA A 57 -58.02 1.13 -77.41
CA ALA A 57 -58.52 1.96 -78.50
C ALA A 57 -57.61 1.82 -79.74
N GLN A 58 -58.17 1.36 -80.86
CA GLN A 58 -57.55 1.51 -82.18
C GLN A 58 -57.29 3.00 -82.42
N PHE A 59 -56.02 3.37 -82.57
CA PHE A 59 -55.60 4.73 -82.85
C PHE A 59 -55.86 5.06 -84.32
N GLU A 60 -56.79 5.97 -84.59
CA GLU A 60 -56.72 6.76 -85.83
C GLU A 60 -55.50 7.68 -85.69
N MET A 61 -54.42 7.31 -86.39
CA MET A 61 -53.24 8.15 -86.50
C MET A 61 -53.63 9.40 -87.29
N ALA A 62 -53.38 10.59 -86.75
CA ALA A 62 -53.35 11.79 -87.59
C ALA A 62 -52.29 11.56 -88.67
N ASN A 63 -52.74 11.39 -89.91
CA ASN A 63 -51.90 11.12 -91.07
C ASN A 63 -51.07 12.37 -91.40
N ASP A 64 -49.88 12.46 -90.83
CA ASP A 64 -48.82 13.31 -91.35
C ASP A 64 -47.88 12.45 -92.22
N PRO A 65 -47.91 12.59 -93.57
CA PRO A 65 -47.34 11.62 -94.51
C PRO A 65 -45.80 11.57 -94.58
N GLN A 66 -45.05 12.24 -93.69
CA GLN A 66 -43.57 12.23 -93.72
C GLN A 66 -42.86 11.56 -92.52
N LYS A 67 -43.55 10.87 -91.61
CA LYS A 67 -42.92 10.25 -90.42
C LYS A 67 -42.90 8.71 -90.44
N THR A 68 -41.71 8.13 -90.29
CA THR A 68 -41.47 6.67 -90.27
C THR A 68 -42.13 6.01 -89.05
N TYR A 69 -42.48 4.70 -89.11
CA TYR A 69 -43.09 3.97 -87.98
C TYR A 69 -42.31 4.11 -86.66
N MET A 70 -40.97 4.04 -86.71
CA MET A 70 -40.10 4.26 -85.56
C MET A 70 -40.10 5.71 -85.05
N GLN A 71 -40.32 6.70 -85.92
CA GLN A 71 -40.50 8.11 -85.53
C GLN A 71 -41.87 8.34 -84.89
N ARG A 72 -42.94 7.65 -85.34
CA ARG A 72 -44.26 7.73 -84.71
C ARG A 72 -44.31 7.08 -83.32
N ILE A 73 -43.59 5.96 -83.17
CA ILE A 73 -43.29 5.37 -81.87
C ILE A 73 -42.50 6.37 -81.02
N GLY A 74 -41.39 6.90 -81.55
CA GLY A 74 -40.55 7.91 -80.88
C GLY A 74 -41.31 9.16 -80.44
N ASP A 75 -42.21 9.70 -81.26
CA ASP A 75 -43.03 10.87 -80.93
C ASP A 75 -44.05 10.56 -79.81
N ASN A 76 -44.70 9.39 -79.85
CA ASN A 76 -45.63 8.99 -78.78
C ASN A 76 -44.90 8.73 -77.46
N TYR A 77 -43.81 7.96 -77.47
CA TYR A 77 -42.98 7.70 -76.28
C TYR A 77 -42.23 8.94 -75.79
N GLY A 78 -41.88 9.87 -76.69
CA GLY A 78 -41.30 11.17 -76.38
C GLY A 78 -42.30 12.10 -75.69
N THR A 79 -43.55 12.17 -76.17
CA THR A 79 -44.62 12.95 -75.51
C THR A 79 -44.98 12.36 -74.14
N TYR A 80 -44.92 11.03 -73.99
CA TYR A 80 -44.99 10.38 -72.67
C TYR A 80 -43.80 10.83 -71.79
N GLY A 81 -42.57 10.79 -72.29
CA GLY A 81 -41.38 11.28 -71.60
C GLY A 81 -41.51 12.73 -71.13
N ASP A 82 -42.00 13.63 -71.99
CA ASP A 82 -42.17 15.06 -71.69
C ASP A 82 -43.19 15.30 -70.57
N SER A 83 -44.28 14.52 -70.53
CA SER A 83 -45.29 14.61 -69.47
C SER A 83 -44.71 14.25 -68.09
N TYR A 84 -43.83 13.24 -68.05
CA TYR A 84 -43.15 12.82 -66.83
C TYR A 84 -41.92 13.68 -66.49
N GLY A 85 -41.49 14.59 -67.37
CA GLY A 85 -40.34 15.49 -67.13
C GLY A 85 -40.51 16.37 -65.90
N SER A 86 -41.71 16.93 -65.70
CA SER A 86 -42.02 17.74 -64.51
C SER A 86 -42.07 16.90 -63.22
N LEU A 87 -42.53 15.65 -63.31
CA LEU A 87 -42.56 14.69 -62.20
C LEU A 87 -41.15 14.23 -61.80
N ASN A 88 -40.29 13.90 -62.77
CA ASN A 88 -38.89 13.54 -62.53
C ASN A 88 -38.11 14.69 -61.91
N THR A 89 -38.39 15.93 -62.34
CA THR A 89 -37.79 17.14 -61.75
C THR A 89 -38.23 17.31 -60.29
N LEU A 90 -39.52 17.08 -59.98
CA LEU A 90 -40.04 17.12 -58.62
C LEU A 90 -39.39 16.07 -57.73
N PHE A 91 -39.32 14.81 -58.17
CA PHE A 91 -38.70 13.73 -57.38
C PHE A 91 -37.19 13.92 -57.21
N SER A 92 -36.49 14.42 -58.24
CA SER A 92 -35.06 14.76 -58.14
C SER A 92 -34.83 15.91 -57.14
N GLY A 93 -35.71 16.93 -57.14
CA GLY A 93 -35.69 18.00 -56.15
C GLY A 93 -35.97 17.52 -54.72
N LEU A 94 -36.93 16.61 -54.55
CA LEU A 94 -37.25 15.99 -53.26
C LEU A 94 -36.12 15.08 -52.75
N ALA A 95 -35.49 14.28 -53.63
CA ALA A 95 -34.35 13.46 -53.29
C ALA A 95 -33.15 14.32 -52.88
N PHE A 96 -32.90 15.42 -53.60
CA PHE A 96 -31.86 16.39 -53.24
C PHE A 96 -32.16 17.08 -51.89
N ALA A 97 -33.41 17.46 -51.63
CA ALA A 97 -33.83 18.02 -50.35
C ALA A 97 -33.65 17.03 -49.19
N ALA A 98 -34.03 15.76 -49.39
CA ALA A 98 -33.83 14.69 -48.42
C ALA A 98 -32.33 14.45 -48.13
N LEU A 99 -31.49 14.44 -49.17
CA LEU A 99 -30.05 14.30 -49.05
C LEU A 99 -29.43 15.50 -48.31
N PHE A 100 -29.89 16.72 -48.60
CA PHE A 100 -29.45 17.92 -47.89
C PHE A 100 -29.83 17.90 -46.41
N ILE A 101 -31.07 17.49 -46.08
CA ILE A 101 -31.51 17.30 -44.69
C ILE A 101 -30.65 16.23 -44.00
N SER A 102 -30.35 15.13 -44.68
CA SER A 102 -29.47 14.08 -44.16
C SER A 102 -28.07 14.60 -43.86
N LEU A 103 -27.47 15.41 -44.74
CA LEU A 103 -26.17 16.04 -44.50
C LEU A 103 -26.19 16.98 -43.30
N LEU A 104 -27.27 17.74 -43.11
CA LEU A 104 -27.43 18.60 -41.93
C LEU A 104 -27.53 17.78 -40.64
N LEU A 105 -28.25 16.67 -40.66
CA LEU A 105 -28.36 15.75 -39.51
C LEU A 105 -27.02 15.09 -39.20
N GLN A 106 -26.32 14.57 -40.22
CA GLN A 106 -24.98 13.97 -40.07
C GLN A 106 -23.97 14.98 -39.51
N ARG A 107 -24.01 16.24 -39.95
CA ARG A 107 -23.15 17.29 -39.41
C ARG A 107 -23.42 17.53 -37.92
N ARG A 108 -24.69 17.60 -37.51
CA ARG A 108 -25.05 17.77 -36.10
C ARG A 108 -24.61 16.58 -35.25
N GLU A 109 -24.73 15.37 -35.77
CA GLU A 109 -24.28 14.15 -35.10
C GLU A 109 -22.75 14.13 -34.92
N LEU A 110 -21.98 14.51 -35.95
CA LEU A 110 -20.53 14.66 -35.85
C LEU A 110 -20.12 15.73 -34.83
N GLU A 111 -20.84 16.86 -34.79
CA GLU A 111 -20.60 17.90 -33.79
C GLU A 111 -20.89 17.40 -32.37
N ALA A 112 -21.96 16.62 -32.17
CA ALA A 112 -22.28 15.98 -30.89
C ALA A 112 -21.23 14.95 -30.47
N GLN A 113 -20.81 14.06 -31.39
CA GLN A 113 -19.75 13.07 -31.14
C GLN A 113 -18.43 13.72 -30.76
N ARG A 114 -18.05 14.84 -31.41
CA ARG A 114 -16.84 15.59 -31.05
C ARG A 114 -16.91 16.13 -29.63
N LYS A 115 -18.06 16.67 -29.21
CA LYS A 115 -18.28 17.16 -27.85
C LYS A 115 -18.19 16.03 -26.81
N GLU A 116 -18.77 14.88 -27.10
CA GLU A 116 -18.68 13.70 -26.23
C GLU A 116 -17.24 13.19 -26.10
N LEU A 117 -16.50 13.10 -27.22
CA LEU A 117 -15.08 12.73 -27.20
C LEU A 117 -14.23 13.72 -26.40
N THR A 118 -14.50 15.02 -26.47
CA THR A 118 -13.79 16.01 -25.64
C THR A 118 -14.09 15.81 -24.16
N ALA A 119 -15.36 15.60 -23.79
CA ALA A 119 -15.74 15.34 -22.40
C ALA A 119 -15.11 14.03 -21.88
N GLN A 120 -15.10 12.96 -22.67
CA GLN A 120 -14.48 11.69 -22.30
C GLN A 120 -12.96 11.82 -22.12
N ARG A 121 -12.29 12.63 -22.94
CA ARG A 121 -10.85 12.93 -22.77
C ARG A 121 -10.58 13.69 -21.48
N GLU A 122 -11.43 14.65 -21.12
CA GLU A 122 -11.32 15.38 -19.86
C GLU A 122 -11.51 14.46 -18.66
N GLU A 123 -12.55 13.61 -18.67
CA GLU A 123 -12.80 12.62 -17.63
C GLU A 123 -11.64 11.61 -17.50
N THR A 124 -11.09 11.14 -18.62
CA THR A 124 -9.92 10.25 -18.62
C THR A 124 -8.69 10.94 -18.03
N LYS A 125 -8.48 12.22 -18.35
CA LYS A 125 -7.38 13.02 -17.80
C LYS A 125 -7.53 13.20 -16.30
N GLU A 126 -8.75 13.45 -15.81
CA GLU A 126 -9.05 13.56 -14.39
C GLU A 126 -8.87 12.22 -13.67
N SER A 127 -9.36 11.13 -14.25
CA SER A 127 -9.17 9.76 -13.75
C SER A 127 -7.68 9.41 -13.63
N ASN A 128 -6.87 9.73 -14.63
CA ASN A 128 -5.42 9.53 -14.59
C ASN A 128 -4.76 10.35 -13.46
N LYS A 129 -5.20 11.59 -13.25
CA LYS A 129 -4.71 12.43 -12.14
C LYS A 129 -5.08 11.84 -10.78
N ILE A 130 -6.29 11.31 -10.63
CA ILE A 130 -6.71 10.62 -9.40
C ILE A 130 -5.85 9.36 -9.18
N ALA A 131 -5.61 8.58 -10.23
CA ALA A 131 -4.76 7.40 -10.15
C ALA A 131 -3.32 7.73 -9.77
N GLU A 132 -2.75 8.82 -10.31
CA GLU A 132 -1.42 9.31 -9.93
C GLU A 132 -1.37 9.74 -8.46
N ASN A 133 -2.37 10.48 -8.00
CA ASN A 133 -2.48 10.87 -6.59
C ASN A 133 -2.62 9.65 -5.67
N GLN A 134 -3.40 8.64 -6.08
CA GLN A 134 -3.55 7.40 -5.32
C GLN A 134 -2.23 6.63 -5.22
N ARG A 135 -1.41 6.61 -6.28
CA ARG A 135 -0.07 6.01 -6.24
C ARG A 135 0.82 6.73 -5.24
N LYS A 136 0.86 8.07 -5.27
CA LYS A 136 1.64 8.88 -4.31
C LYS A 136 1.20 8.62 -2.87
N ILE A 137 -0.11 8.57 -2.60
CA ILE A 137 -0.64 8.25 -1.27
C ILE A 137 -0.21 6.85 -0.84
N THR A 138 -0.29 5.86 -1.75
CA THR A 138 0.08 4.48 -1.45
C THR A 138 1.58 4.35 -1.15
N GLU A 139 2.43 5.05 -1.90
CA GLU A 139 3.87 5.12 -1.65
C GLU A 139 4.19 5.76 -0.28
N GLN A 140 3.50 6.86 0.05
CA GLN A 140 3.62 7.50 1.36
C GLN A 140 3.16 6.59 2.49
N GLN A 141 2.05 5.86 2.31
CA GLN A 141 1.56 4.89 3.27
C GLN A 141 2.55 3.75 3.49
N ALA A 142 3.16 3.22 2.41
CA ALA A 142 4.18 2.18 2.52
C ALA A 142 5.41 2.65 3.32
N HIS A 143 5.86 3.90 3.08
CA HIS A 143 6.94 4.51 3.84
C HIS A 143 6.58 4.68 5.33
N LEU A 144 5.39 5.20 5.64
CA LEU A 144 4.92 5.35 7.02
C LEU A 144 4.78 4.00 7.73
N LEU A 145 4.28 2.97 7.05
CA LEU A 145 4.19 1.61 7.58
C LEU A 145 5.58 1.05 7.94
N ALA A 146 6.58 1.25 7.07
CA ALA A 146 7.95 0.82 7.35
C ALA A 146 8.51 1.50 8.61
N GLN A 147 8.31 2.81 8.76
CA GLN A 147 8.70 3.55 9.96
C GLN A 147 7.94 3.08 11.21
N GLN A 148 6.64 2.82 11.08
CA GLN A 148 5.81 2.35 12.18
C GLN A 148 6.25 0.96 12.65
N ILE A 149 6.57 0.03 11.74
CA ILE A 149 7.08 -1.30 12.10
C ILE A 149 8.36 -1.17 12.92
N LYS A 150 9.29 -0.29 12.51
CA LYS A 150 10.52 -0.03 13.28
C LYS A 150 10.20 0.49 14.69
N SER A 151 9.37 1.52 14.80
CA SER A 151 8.98 2.12 16.09
C SER A 151 8.28 1.11 17.01
N VAL A 152 7.37 0.29 16.47
CA VAL A 152 6.65 -0.74 17.23
C VAL A 152 7.60 -1.82 17.72
N LYS A 153 8.57 -2.26 16.91
CA LYS A 153 9.60 -3.21 17.36
C LYS A 153 10.39 -2.65 18.54
N HIS A 154 10.86 -1.41 18.42
CA HIS A 154 11.59 -0.74 19.49
C HIS A 154 10.75 -0.58 20.77
N GLN A 155 9.49 -0.17 20.64
CA GLN A 155 8.56 -0.07 21.77
C GLN A 155 8.32 -1.43 22.45
N HIS A 156 8.11 -2.48 21.65
CA HIS A 156 7.87 -3.82 22.14
C HIS A 156 9.09 -4.37 22.89
N PHE A 157 10.29 -4.17 22.33
CA PHE A 157 11.55 -4.51 22.98
C PHE A 157 11.67 -3.83 24.34
N ASN A 158 11.48 -2.50 24.41
CA ASN A 158 11.57 -1.74 25.67
C ASN A 158 10.53 -2.20 26.68
N GLN A 159 9.31 -2.49 26.24
CA GLN A 159 8.25 -3.00 27.12
C GLN A 159 8.67 -4.32 27.77
N ILE A 160 9.25 -5.25 27.00
CA ILE A 160 9.75 -6.51 27.55
C ILE A 160 10.95 -6.25 28.45
N LEU A 161 11.93 -5.44 28.03
CA LEU A 161 13.10 -5.11 28.83
C LEU A 161 12.70 -4.55 30.20
N PHE A 162 11.80 -3.55 30.25
CA PHE A 162 11.33 -2.99 31.52
C PHE A 162 10.53 -3.99 32.35
N ASN A 163 9.79 -4.92 31.73
CA ASN A 163 9.13 -6.00 32.46
C ASN A 163 10.16 -6.95 33.08
N LEU A 164 11.22 -7.31 32.35
CA LEU A 164 12.29 -8.15 32.86
C LEU A 164 13.07 -7.44 33.99
N LEU A 165 13.31 -6.13 33.88
CA LEU A 165 13.93 -5.34 34.95
C LEU A 165 13.04 -5.29 36.20
N LYS A 166 11.72 -5.16 36.05
CA LYS A 166 10.78 -5.24 37.18
C LYS A 166 10.78 -6.62 37.82
N GLU A 167 10.79 -7.67 37.01
CA GLU A 167 10.84 -9.04 37.50
C GLU A 167 12.17 -9.34 38.22
N LYS A 168 13.30 -8.74 37.79
CA LYS A 168 14.57 -8.76 38.55
C LYS A 168 14.35 -8.28 39.98
N ASN A 169 13.77 -7.09 40.12
CA ASN A 169 13.55 -6.46 41.42
C ASN A 169 12.58 -7.28 42.26
N ARG A 170 11.50 -7.77 41.66
CA ARG A 170 10.55 -8.67 42.35
C ARG A 170 11.22 -9.95 42.84
N ARG A 171 12.14 -10.54 42.06
CA ARG A 171 12.90 -11.72 42.48
C ARG A 171 13.78 -11.39 43.67
N ILE A 172 14.51 -10.27 43.64
CA ILE A 172 15.28 -9.79 44.78
C ILE A 172 14.36 -9.65 46.00
N GLU A 173 13.26 -8.90 45.90
CA GLU A 173 12.27 -8.69 46.97
C GLU A 173 11.70 -10.00 47.53
N SER A 174 11.60 -11.05 46.71
CA SER A 174 11.10 -12.36 47.14
C SER A 174 12.15 -13.22 47.84
N MET A 175 13.43 -12.87 47.77
CA MET A 175 14.50 -13.60 48.45
C MET A 175 14.30 -13.53 49.96
N LYS A 176 14.56 -14.64 50.64
CA LYS A 176 14.44 -14.74 52.10
C LYS A 176 15.63 -15.45 52.67
N TYR A 177 16.24 -14.86 53.68
CA TYR A 177 17.39 -15.45 54.33
C TYR A 177 17.44 -15.07 55.82
N LYS A 178 17.29 -16.09 56.69
CA LYS A 178 17.15 -15.90 58.15
C LYS A 178 16.03 -14.86 58.41
N ASP A 179 16.36 -13.77 59.09
CA ASP A 179 15.43 -12.68 59.42
C ASP A 179 15.48 -11.52 58.41
N MET A 180 16.30 -11.64 57.35
CA MET A 180 16.42 -10.64 56.28
C MET A 180 15.55 -11.01 55.09
N ASP A 181 14.99 -10.00 54.45
CA ASP A 181 14.29 -10.14 53.18
C ASP A 181 14.76 -9.14 52.13
N GLY A 182 14.48 -9.49 50.88
CA GLY A 182 14.60 -8.57 49.77
C GLY A 182 15.99 -7.94 49.62
N ILE A 183 16.00 -6.61 49.72
CA ILE A 183 17.19 -5.78 49.49
C ILE A 183 18.23 -5.89 50.61
N GLU A 184 17.83 -6.28 51.83
CA GLU A 184 18.75 -6.42 52.96
C GLU A 184 19.77 -7.53 52.71
N ILE A 185 19.35 -8.60 52.01
CA ILE A 185 20.22 -9.71 51.63
C ILE A 185 21.30 -9.24 50.66
N ILE A 186 20.91 -8.43 49.66
CA ILE A 186 21.84 -7.87 48.67
C ILE A 186 22.87 -6.95 49.34
N LYS A 187 22.41 -6.08 50.24
CA LYS A 187 23.30 -5.22 51.05
C LYS A 187 24.27 -6.04 51.88
N TYR A 188 23.79 -7.07 52.56
CA TYR A 188 24.62 -7.92 53.38
C TYR A 188 25.67 -8.67 52.54
N LEU A 189 25.30 -9.20 51.38
CA LEU A 189 26.23 -9.83 50.44
C LEU A 189 27.27 -8.83 49.90
N ALA A 190 26.86 -7.62 49.56
CA ALA A 190 27.76 -6.56 49.12
C ALA A 190 28.79 -6.20 50.20
N LEU A 191 28.35 -6.01 51.44
CA LEU A 191 29.24 -5.73 52.57
C LEU A 191 30.21 -6.88 52.82
N LEU A 192 29.74 -8.12 52.79
CA LEU A 192 30.63 -9.28 52.91
C LEU A 192 31.69 -9.32 51.82
N PHE A 193 31.31 -9.01 50.58
CA PHE A 193 32.27 -8.96 49.47
C PHE A 193 33.31 -7.88 49.71
N ILE A 194 32.88 -6.66 50.03
CA ILE A 194 33.75 -5.50 50.30
C ILE A 194 34.73 -5.83 51.43
N ASP A 195 34.25 -6.32 52.57
CA ASP A 195 35.10 -6.69 53.71
C ASP A 195 36.13 -7.77 53.33
N THR A 196 35.71 -8.75 52.51
CA THR A 196 36.58 -9.84 52.07
C THR A 196 37.66 -9.33 51.12
N ILE A 197 37.29 -8.59 50.09
CA ILE A 197 38.23 -8.13 49.08
C ILE A 197 39.19 -7.11 49.68
N ASP A 198 38.70 -6.18 50.51
CA ASP A 198 39.53 -5.16 51.15
C ASP A 198 40.49 -5.75 52.21
N GLY A 199 40.10 -6.84 52.85
CA GLY A 199 40.93 -7.57 53.82
C GLY A 199 42.17 -8.25 53.20
N ILE A 200 42.21 -8.42 51.88
CA ILE A 200 43.33 -9.08 51.18
C ILE A 200 44.49 -8.10 51.04
N SER A 201 45.60 -8.36 51.72
CA SER A 201 46.79 -7.50 51.69
C SER A 201 47.48 -7.55 50.32
N LEU A 202 47.72 -6.37 49.74
CA LEU A 202 48.55 -6.19 48.53
C LEU A 202 49.98 -5.71 48.87
N VAL A 203 50.38 -5.79 50.14
CA VAL A 203 51.74 -5.38 50.56
C VAL A 203 52.76 -6.29 49.88
N GLY A 204 53.71 -5.68 49.16
CA GLY A 204 54.74 -6.40 48.41
C GLY A 204 54.39 -6.69 46.95
N MET A 205 53.23 -6.26 46.46
CA MET A 205 52.87 -6.38 45.05
C MET A 205 53.73 -5.44 44.18
N ASP A 206 54.30 -6.00 43.12
CA ASP A 206 54.99 -5.30 42.04
C ASP A 206 54.65 -5.94 40.68
N ASP A 207 55.24 -5.42 39.60
CA ASP A 207 54.97 -5.89 38.25
C ASP A 207 55.39 -7.34 38.00
N THR A 208 56.33 -7.87 38.79
CA THR A 208 56.85 -9.23 38.63
C THR A 208 55.97 -10.29 39.27
N ASN A 209 55.22 -9.94 40.32
CA ASN A 209 54.36 -10.86 41.08
C ASN A 209 52.87 -10.53 40.99
N ARG A 210 52.47 -9.52 40.21
CA ARG A 210 51.06 -9.11 40.03
C ARG A 210 50.09 -10.26 39.75
N GLY A 211 50.50 -11.24 38.93
CA GLY A 211 49.67 -12.41 38.61
C GLY A 211 49.37 -13.29 39.83
N GLU A 212 50.32 -13.45 40.75
CA GLU A 212 50.14 -14.22 41.99
C GLU A 212 49.12 -13.54 42.90
N TYR A 213 49.14 -12.21 43.00
CA TYR A 213 48.15 -11.45 43.76
C TYR A 213 46.75 -11.52 43.13
N ILE A 214 46.64 -11.50 41.80
CA ILE A 214 45.35 -11.68 41.11
C ILE A 214 44.75 -13.05 41.46
N GLU A 215 45.52 -14.12 41.38
CA GLU A 215 45.06 -15.46 41.73
C GLU A 215 44.73 -15.58 43.22
N LEU A 216 45.54 -14.99 44.10
CA LEU A 216 45.24 -14.91 45.54
C LEU A 216 43.90 -14.22 45.79
N ILE A 217 43.63 -13.09 45.14
CA ILE A 217 42.35 -12.38 45.31
C ILE A 217 41.20 -13.27 44.86
N LYS A 218 41.31 -13.91 43.68
CA LYS A 218 40.28 -14.80 43.16
C LYS A 218 40.03 -15.99 44.09
N GLU A 219 41.08 -16.61 44.59
CA GLU A 219 41.00 -17.78 45.47
C GLU A 219 40.35 -17.41 46.81
N GLU A 220 40.85 -16.40 47.51
CA GLU A 220 40.33 -15.98 48.82
C GLU A 220 38.86 -15.53 48.74
N THR A 221 38.53 -14.69 47.75
CA THR A 221 37.14 -14.22 47.56
C THR A 221 36.18 -15.35 47.17
N SER A 222 36.65 -16.32 46.36
CA SER A 222 35.85 -17.51 46.01
C SER A 222 35.67 -18.44 47.20
N ASN A 223 36.74 -18.74 47.94
CA ASN A 223 36.68 -19.57 49.14
C ASN A 223 35.73 -18.99 50.18
N TYR A 224 35.80 -17.67 50.40
CA TYR A 224 34.86 -17.00 51.29
C TYR A 224 33.42 -17.10 50.80
N TYR A 225 33.17 -16.87 49.50
CA TYR A 225 31.84 -17.03 48.90
C TYR A 225 31.25 -18.41 49.17
N TRP A 226 32.03 -19.46 48.92
CA TRP A 226 31.60 -20.84 49.12
C TRP A 226 31.48 -21.21 50.60
N SER A 227 32.29 -20.63 51.49
CA SER A 227 32.16 -20.84 52.94
C SER A 227 30.82 -20.34 53.48
N LYS A 228 30.27 -19.30 52.86
CA LYS A 228 28.96 -18.72 53.22
C LYS A 228 27.78 -19.41 52.54
N ASN A 229 28.02 -20.47 51.78
CA ASN A 229 26.99 -21.16 51.03
C ASN A 229 25.91 -21.79 51.93
N GLU A 230 26.31 -22.33 53.09
CA GLU A 230 25.38 -22.86 54.10
C GLU A 230 24.65 -21.77 54.87
N ASP A 231 25.27 -20.60 55.00
CA ASP A 231 24.67 -19.44 55.62
C ASP A 231 23.49 -18.97 54.75
N PHE A 232 23.71 -18.49 53.52
CA PHE A 232 22.75 -17.71 52.73
C PHE A 232 21.54 -18.44 52.11
N GLY A 233 21.15 -19.62 52.58
CA GLY A 233 20.13 -20.43 51.91
C GLY A 233 20.63 -21.03 50.59
N SER A 234 19.72 -21.70 49.85
CA SER A 234 20.09 -22.54 48.72
C SER A 234 20.96 -21.79 47.69
N PRO A 235 22.15 -22.31 47.32
CA PRO A 235 22.95 -21.76 46.22
C PRO A 235 22.13 -21.50 44.96
N PHE A 236 21.01 -22.22 44.78
CA PHE A 236 20.02 -22.00 43.74
C PHE A 236 19.56 -20.53 43.62
N GLU A 237 19.23 -19.81 44.70
CA GLU A 237 18.71 -18.44 44.58
C GLU A 237 19.77 -17.45 44.10
N ARG A 238 21.03 -17.64 44.52
CA ARG A 238 22.18 -16.86 44.05
C ARG A 238 22.49 -17.15 42.59
N THR A 239 22.54 -18.44 42.22
CA THR A 239 22.74 -18.87 40.84
C THR A 239 21.60 -18.38 39.94
N LEU A 240 20.36 -18.35 40.43
CA LEU A 240 19.22 -17.80 39.69
C LEU A 240 19.38 -16.32 39.41
N TYR A 241 19.89 -15.52 40.36
CA TYR A 241 20.15 -14.11 40.11
C TYR A 241 21.28 -13.91 39.09
N ALA A 242 22.38 -14.64 39.22
CA ALA A 242 23.49 -14.69 38.26
C ALA A 242 23.02 -15.02 36.83
N ASN A 243 22.23 -16.09 36.71
CA ASN A 243 21.63 -16.51 35.44
C ASN A 243 20.69 -15.43 34.91
N TYR A 244 19.88 -14.82 35.77
CA TYR A 244 18.93 -13.81 35.34
C TYR A 244 19.59 -12.54 34.79
N ILE A 245 20.70 -12.09 35.38
CA ILE A 245 21.50 -10.99 34.83
C ILE A 245 22.10 -11.38 33.48
N SER A 246 22.60 -12.61 33.35
CA SER A 246 23.12 -13.11 32.07
C SER A 246 22.02 -13.16 31.02
N ASP A 247 20.85 -13.72 31.35
CA ASP A 247 19.68 -13.82 30.48
C ASP A 247 19.15 -12.45 30.04
N LEU A 248 19.16 -11.46 30.95
CA LEU A 248 18.81 -10.07 30.63
C LEU A 248 19.75 -9.48 29.58
N ILE A 249 21.05 -9.71 29.71
CA ILE A 249 22.05 -9.19 28.77
C ILE A 249 21.95 -9.92 27.44
N TYR A 250 21.82 -11.25 27.44
CA TYR A 250 21.60 -12.03 26.22
C TYR A 250 20.30 -11.63 25.51
N TYR A 251 19.22 -11.35 26.27
CA TYR A 251 17.99 -10.82 25.68
C TYR A 251 18.23 -9.48 24.96
N ILE A 252 19.02 -8.58 25.55
CA ILE A 252 19.41 -7.31 24.90
C ILE A 252 20.22 -7.60 23.64
N GLU A 253 21.23 -8.47 23.69
CA GLU A 253 22.05 -8.83 22.53
C GLU A 253 21.23 -9.40 21.37
N ASP A 254 20.29 -10.30 21.68
CA ASP A 254 19.56 -11.06 20.68
C ASP A 254 18.39 -10.27 20.07
N ASN A 255 17.86 -9.27 20.79
CA ASN A 255 16.60 -8.62 20.41
C ASN A 255 16.70 -7.10 20.22
N ALA A 256 17.74 -6.43 20.71
CA ALA A 256 17.94 -5.02 20.45
C ALA A 256 18.46 -4.78 19.02
N GLU A 257 18.06 -3.66 18.43
CA GLU A 257 18.74 -3.15 17.24
C GLU A 257 20.18 -2.76 17.60
N GLU A 258 21.14 -2.94 16.68
CA GLU A 258 22.59 -2.80 16.92
C GLU A 258 22.95 -1.44 17.55
N ASP A 259 22.36 -0.36 17.03
CA ASP A 259 22.55 1.00 17.54
C ASP A 259 22.05 1.20 18.99
N TYR A 260 21.12 0.34 19.45
CA TYR A 260 20.44 0.47 20.73
C TYR A 260 20.95 -0.49 21.82
N ILE A 261 21.86 -1.41 21.49
CA ILE A 261 22.43 -2.34 22.48
C ILE A 261 23.06 -1.55 23.62
N ASN A 262 23.93 -0.59 23.30
CA ASN A 262 24.64 0.20 24.32
C ASN A 262 23.69 1.06 25.17
N GLU A 263 22.66 1.67 24.57
CA GLU A 263 21.64 2.45 25.29
C GLU A 263 20.81 1.55 26.23
N SER A 264 20.51 0.33 25.80
CA SER A 264 19.78 -0.67 26.59
C SER A 264 20.62 -1.17 27.77
N ILE A 265 21.92 -1.38 27.56
CA ILE A 265 22.89 -1.73 28.61
C ILE A 265 23.07 -0.56 29.58
N GLN A 266 23.15 0.68 29.11
CA GLN A 266 23.13 1.88 29.96
C GLN A 266 21.87 1.91 30.83
N THR A 267 20.71 1.63 30.25
CA THR A 267 19.45 1.52 30.99
C THR A 267 19.53 0.42 32.05
N LEU A 268 20.00 -0.78 31.71
CA LEU A 268 20.21 -1.86 32.69
C LEU A 268 21.11 -1.41 33.85
N ARG A 269 22.23 -0.74 33.57
CA ARG A 269 23.17 -0.23 34.58
C ARG A 269 22.54 0.82 35.51
N MET A 270 21.63 1.66 35.01
CA MET A 270 20.88 2.60 35.86
C MET A 270 19.92 1.89 36.82
N PHE A 271 19.49 0.67 36.50
CA PHE A 271 18.60 -0.15 37.33
C PHE A 271 19.36 -1.13 38.26
N ILE A 272 20.69 -1.12 38.22
CA ILE A 272 21.56 -1.87 39.13
C ILE A 272 22.00 -0.93 40.24
N SER A 273 21.61 -1.22 41.48
CA SER A 273 22.10 -0.48 42.65
C SER A 273 23.59 -0.76 42.90
N HIS A 274 24.25 0.08 43.69
CA HIS A 274 25.67 -0.13 44.03
C HIS A 274 25.90 -1.46 44.77
N ASP A 275 24.99 -1.83 45.69
CA ASP A 275 25.06 -3.12 46.40
C ASP A 275 24.94 -4.32 45.43
N GLU A 276 24.05 -4.21 44.44
CA GLU A 276 23.94 -5.23 43.38
C GLU A 276 25.18 -5.28 42.49
N LEU A 277 25.79 -4.13 42.20
CA LEU A 277 27.03 -4.04 41.42
C LEU A 277 28.15 -4.81 42.13
N MET A 278 28.26 -4.69 43.46
CA MET A 278 29.20 -5.49 44.28
C MET A 278 28.90 -6.98 44.20
N CYS A 279 27.63 -7.37 44.29
CA CYS A 279 27.23 -8.77 44.11
C CYS A 279 27.58 -9.29 42.71
N ILE A 280 27.36 -8.49 41.65
CA ILE A 280 27.71 -8.84 40.27
C ILE A 280 29.23 -8.98 40.12
N ALA A 281 30.02 -8.08 40.69
CA ALA A 281 31.47 -8.18 40.69
C ALA A 281 31.95 -9.47 41.37
N TRP A 282 31.39 -9.81 42.54
CA TRP A 282 31.73 -11.04 43.24
C TRP A 282 31.36 -12.28 42.42
N MET A 283 30.16 -12.31 41.84
CA MET A 283 29.72 -13.39 40.96
C MET A 283 30.59 -13.50 39.70
N ALA A 284 31.07 -12.39 39.15
CA ALA A 284 31.94 -12.38 37.97
C ALA A 284 33.30 -13.02 38.25
N ILE A 285 33.83 -12.92 39.48
CA ILE A 285 35.05 -13.63 39.88
C ILE A 285 34.84 -15.15 39.85
N ILE A 286 33.65 -15.61 40.21
CA ILE A 286 33.30 -17.02 40.38
C ILE A 286 32.84 -17.67 39.07
N TYR A 287 32.10 -16.92 38.26
CA TYR A 287 31.40 -17.41 37.07
C TYR A 287 31.98 -16.76 35.80
N PRO A 288 32.77 -17.52 34.99
CA PRO A 288 33.45 -16.98 33.81
C PRO A 288 32.53 -16.40 32.73
N ASN A 289 31.27 -16.84 32.66
CA ASN A 289 30.28 -16.26 31.76
C ASN A 289 29.94 -14.83 32.18
N ILE A 290 29.77 -14.57 33.47
CA ILE A 290 29.47 -13.24 34.00
C ILE A 290 30.70 -12.34 33.85
N GLU A 291 31.91 -12.86 34.11
CA GLU A 291 33.18 -12.13 33.86
C GLU A 291 33.25 -11.58 32.44
N LYS A 292 32.91 -12.40 31.44
CA LYS A 292 32.90 -12.00 30.04
C LYS A 292 31.89 -10.88 29.78
N LEU A 293 30.69 -10.98 30.34
CA LEU A 293 29.64 -9.98 30.18
C LEU A 293 30.01 -8.65 30.86
N VAL A 294 30.55 -8.72 32.09
CA VAL A 294 31.03 -7.54 32.84
C VAL A 294 32.08 -6.77 32.04
N ASN A 295 33.09 -7.48 31.51
CA ASN A 295 34.16 -6.88 30.73
C ASN A 295 33.68 -6.38 29.36
N LYS A 296 32.72 -7.05 28.73
CA LYS A 296 32.17 -6.67 27.42
C LYS A 296 31.30 -5.41 27.49
N TYR A 297 30.48 -5.29 28.54
CA TYR A 297 29.40 -4.30 28.63
C TYR A 297 29.60 -3.21 29.67
N GLY A 298 30.76 -3.15 30.32
CA GLY A 298 31.05 -2.07 31.27
C GLY A 298 30.09 -2.07 32.47
N LEU A 299 29.74 -3.25 33.00
CA LEU A 299 28.72 -3.36 34.05
C LEU A 299 29.15 -2.70 35.38
N LEU A 300 30.45 -2.46 35.57
CA LEU A 300 31.01 -1.82 36.76
C LEU A 300 31.22 -0.30 36.57
N ALA A 301 30.75 0.30 35.47
CA ALA A 301 30.95 1.72 35.18
C ALA A 301 30.38 2.68 36.25
N ASN A 302 29.34 2.26 36.96
CA ASN A 302 28.72 3.03 38.04
C ASN A 302 29.37 2.76 39.42
N PHE A 303 30.56 2.14 39.45
CA PHE A 303 31.29 1.90 40.69
C PHE A 303 31.77 3.22 41.30
N ARG A 304 31.61 3.35 42.62
CA ARG A 304 31.95 4.54 43.40
C ARG A 304 33.33 4.39 44.03
N GLY A 305 34.37 4.57 43.22
CA GLY A 305 35.76 4.41 43.67
C GLY A 305 36.17 5.35 44.79
N ASP A 306 35.58 6.55 44.83
CA ASP A 306 35.77 7.54 45.88
C ASP A 306 35.27 7.09 47.26
N GLU A 307 34.16 6.34 47.29
CA GLU A 307 33.62 5.74 48.52
C GLU A 307 34.41 4.48 48.94
N TYR A 308 34.98 3.74 47.99
CA TYR A 308 35.63 2.43 48.22
C TYR A 308 37.01 2.31 47.53
N PRO A 309 38.02 3.11 47.92
CA PRO A 309 39.30 3.18 47.20
C PRO A 309 40.11 1.89 47.27
N TYR A 310 40.00 1.14 48.36
CA TYR A 310 40.66 -0.16 48.50
C TYR A 310 40.04 -1.21 47.58
N THR A 311 38.71 -1.22 47.49
CA THR A 311 37.98 -2.12 46.61
C THR A 311 38.25 -1.79 45.16
N GLU A 312 38.31 -0.50 44.80
CA GLU A 312 38.60 -0.02 43.45
C GLU A 312 39.87 -0.64 42.87
N VAL A 313 40.97 -0.52 43.60
CA VAL A 313 42.29 -1.02 43.17
C VAL A 313 42.22 -2.52 42.89
N ARG A 314 41.53 -3.29 43.73
CA ARG A 314 41.42 -4.74 43.57
C ARG A 314 40.51 -5.13 42.41
N LEU A 315 39.40 -4.43 42.22
CA LEU A 315 38.53 -4.64 41.06
C LEU A 315 39.25 -4.30 39.74
N GLN A 316 40.06 -3.24 39.71
CA GLN A 316 40.88 -2.87 38.54
C GLN A 316 42.03 -3.86 38.26
N LEU A 317 42.46 -4.65 39.27
CA LEU A 317 43.39 -5.77 39.05
C LEU A 317 42.69 -6.97 38.41
N LEU A 318 41.42 -7.21 38.75
CA LEU A 318 40.65 -8.38 38.33
C LEU A 318 39.95 -8.21 36.98
N PHE A 319 39.44 -7.01 36.70
CA PHE A 319 38.64 -6.71 35.52
C PHE A 319 39.39 -5.80 34.55
N SER A 320 39.04 -5.88 33.27
CA SER A 320 39.60 -4.99 32.24
C SER A 320 39.09 -3.55 32.41
N GLU A 321 39.81 -2.57 31.87
CA GLU A 321 39.40 -1.16 31.88
C GLU A 321 37.98 -0.97 31.31
N LYS A 322 37.62 -1.74 30.28
CA LYS A 322 36.28 -1.75 29.67
C LYS A 322 35.16 -2.07 30.64
N ALA A 323 35.42 -2.81 31.72
CA ALA A 323 34.41 -3.11 32.73
C ALA A 323 33.92 -1.84 33.46
N PHE A 324 34.70 -0.76 33.43
CA PHE A 324 34.44 0.51 34.12
C PHE A 324 34.10 1.65 33.14
N GLU A 325 34.13 1.42 31.83
CA GLU A 325 33.82 2.44 30.82
C GLU A 325 32.30 2.63 30.62
N LEU A 326 31.89 3.88 30.42
CA LEU A 326 30.49 4.31 30.20
C LEU A 326 29.97 4.03 28.79
#